data_AF-A0A2H4TKZ5-F1
#
_entry.id   AF-A0A2H4TKZ5-F1
#
_cell.length_a   1.000
_cell.length_b   1.000
_cell.length_c   1.000
_cell.angle_alpha   90.00
_cell.angle_beta   90.00
_cell.angle_gamma   90.00
#
_symmetry.space_group_name_H-M   'P 1'
#
loop_
_entity.id
_entity.type
_entity.pdbx_description
1 polymer ?
#
loop_
_entity_poly.entity_id
_entity_poly.type
_entity_poly.pdbx_seq_one_letter_code
_entity_poly.pdbx_strand_id
1 'polypeptide(L)'
;MNNYLNNHNLPRLCEGGISECVNVSNVYVASFTLVYLRHGCVKVTDERGRVSHCVAPGIMVFERDQSINIVMQEVDGHLSFDVVEVPHHLLTVAHEVILPT
;
A
#
# COMPACT_ATOMS: atom_id res chain seq x y z
N MET A 1 26.66 24.10 25.82
CA MET A 1 25.50 25.02 25.78
C MET A 1 24.48 24.39 24.83
N ASN A 2 23.33 23.99 25.38
CA ASN A 2 22.10 23.41 24.80
C ASN A 2 22.20 21.95 24.28
N ASN A 3 21.72 20.90 24.96
CA ASN A 3 20.41 20.52 25.53
C ASN A 3 19.53 19.69 24.58
N TYR A 4 19.39 18.41 24.95
CA TYR A 4 18.22 17.51 24.93
C TYR A 4 17.19 17.59 23.80
N LEU A 5 16.99 16.45 23.12
CA LEU A 5 15.68 15.76 23.14
C LEU A 5 15.82 14.28 22.73
N ASN A 6 15.59 13.40 23.71
CA ASN A 6 15.17 12.01 23.53
C ASN A 6 13.95 11.97 22.61
N ASN A 7 13.86 10.95 21.75
CA ASN A 7 12.63 10.17 21.79
C ASN A 7 12.85 8.69 21.44
N HIS A 8 12.18 7.89 22.27
CA HIS A 8 12.22 6.46 22.42
C HIS A 8 11.81 5.66 21.17
N ASN A 9 12.47 4.51 21.00
CA ASN A 9 11.90 3.25 20.51
C ASN A 9 11.27 3.23 19.11
N LEU A 10 12.08 3.09 18.07
CA LEU A 10 11.78 2.04 17.09
C LEU A 10 12.85 0.96 17.24
N PRO A 11 12.49 -0.32 17.39
CA PRO A 11 13.48 -1.38 17.30
C PRO A 11 14.10 -1.29 15.91
N ARG A 12 15.43 -1.23 15.85
CA ARG A 12 16.19 -1.54 14.63
C ARG A 12 16.03 -3.03 14.32
N LEU A 13 14.82 -3.45 13.97
CA LEU A 13 14.59 -4.71 13.29
C LEU A 13 14.99 -4.44 11.84
N CYS A 14 15.86 -5.27 11.25
CA CYS A 14 16.38 -5.20 9.88
C CYS A 14 17.80 -4.59 9.67
N GLU A 15 18.75 -4.75 10.60
CA GLU A 15 20.20 -4.57 10.30
C GLU A 15 20.87 -5.88 9.78
N GLY A 16 20.09 -6.89 9.38
CA GLY A 16 20.62 -8.23 9.06
C GLY A 16 19.92 -8.92 7.88
N GLY A 17 19.83 -8.24 6.74
CA GLY A 17 19.34 -8.81 5.48
C GLY A 17 19.16 -7.68 4.47
N ILE A 18 19.68 -7.82 3.27
CA ILE A 18 19.35 -6.89 2.18
C ILE A 18 17.87 -7.11 1.92
N SER A 19 17.01 -6.27 2.49
CA SER A 19 15.57 -6.34 2.25
C SER A 19 15.36 -6.02 0.78
N GLU A 20 14.96 -7.03 0.01
CA GLU A 20 14.66 -6.86 -1.41
C GLU A 20 13.50 -5.86 -1.56
N CYS A 21 13.77 -4.82 -2.36
CA CYS A 21 12.86 -3.73 -2.61
C CYS A 21 12.56 -3.68 -4.11
N VAL A 22 11.29 -3.80 -4.46
CA VAL A 22 10.80 -3.72 -5.82
C VAL A 22 10.13 -2.38 -6.02
N ASN A 23 10.62 -1.60 -6.99
CA ASN A 23 10.02 -0.33 -7.37
C ASN A 23 9.40 -0.44 -8.77
N VAL A 24 8.12 -0.12 -8.87
CA VAL A 24 7.38 -0.05 -10.12
C VAL A 24 6.84 1.37 -10.27
N SER A 25 7.37 2.09 -11.25
CA SER A 25 7.00 3.48 -11.52
C SER A 25 5.95 3.57 -12.61
N ASN A 26 5.13 4.62 -12.55
CA ASN A 26 4.16 4.99 -13.58
C ASN A 26 3.15 3.87 -13.91
N VAL A 27 2.60 3.24 -12.87
CA VAL A 27 1.56 2.22 -12.99
C VAL A 27 0.21 2.93 -13.20
N TYR A 28 -0.43 2.66 -14.33
CA TYR A 28 -1.79 3.11 -14.58
C TYR A 28 -2.81 2.14 -13.98
N VAL A 29 -3.69 2.64 -13.13
CA VAL A 29 -4.76 1.86 -12.50
C VAL A 29 -6.02 1.98 -13.35
N ALA A 30 -6.30 0.98 -14.18
CA ALA A 30 -7.40 1.02 -15.14
C ALA A 30 -8.78 0.67 -14.54
N SER A 31 -8.81 -0.02 -13.39
CA SER A 31 -10.01 -0.49 -12.72
C SER A 31 -9.90 -0.22 -11.22
N PHE A 32 -11.01 -0.27 -10.49
CA PHE A 32 -10.95 -0.20 -9.03
C PHE A 32 -10.28 -1.47 -8.51
N THR A 33 -9.18 -1.32 -7.79
CA THR A 33 -8.33 -2.45 -7.39
C THR A 33 -8.17 -2.51 -5.89
N LEU A 34 -8.43 -3.68 -5.33
CA LEU A 34 -8.16 -4.02 -3.95
C LEU A 34 -6.87 -4.84 -3.89
N VAL A 35 -5.95 -4.44 -3.02
CA VAL A 35 -4.74 -5.21 -2.72
C VAL A 35 -4.80 -5.66 -1.28
N TYR A 36 -4.84 -6.97 -1.06
CA TYR A 36 -4.74 -7.56 0.27
C TYR A 36 -3.30 -7.99 0.53
N LEU A 37 -2.61 -7.28 1.41
CA LEU A 37 -1.24 -7.54 1.79
C LEU A 37 -1.20 -8.48 2.99
N ARG A 38 -0.73 -9.72 2.76
CA ARG A 38 -0.61 -10.79 3.75
C ARG A 38 0.73 -10.74 4.49
N HIS A 39 1.81 -10.34 3.81
CA HIS A 39 3.14 -10.18 4.39
C HIS A 39 3.96 -9.13 3.64
N GLY A 40 4.88 -8.44 4.31
CA GLY A 40 5.70 -7.35 3.73
C GLY A 40 5.14 -5.95 3.98
N CYS A 41 5.69 -4.96 3.29
CA CYS A 41 5.14 -3.60 3.27
C CYS A 41 5.07 -3.03 1.86
N VAL A 42 4.08 -2.18 1.64
CA VAL A 42 3.83 -1.49 0.36
C VAL A 42 3.67 0.00 0.63
N LYS A 43 4.41 0.79 -0.13
CA LYS A 43 4.28 2.24 -0.19
C LYS A 43 3.82 2.63 -1.59
N VAL A 44 2.74 3.39 -1.65
CA VAL A 44 2.19 3.93 -2.90
C VAL A 44 2.30 5.43 -2.87
N THR A 45 2.74 6.02 -3.97
CA THR A 45 2.77 7.47 -4.15
C THR A 45 1.94 7.82 -5.37
N ASP A 46 0.95 8.68 -5.20
CA ASP A 46 0.08 9.11 -6.29
C ASP A 46 0.69 10.27 -7.09
N GLU A 47 0.00 10.67 -8.17
CA GLU A 47 0.36 11.81 -9.03
C GLU A 47 0.45 13.16 -8.28
N ARG A 48 -0.20 13.29 -7.12
CA ARG A 48 -0.18 14.50 -6.27
C ARG A 48 0.96 14.46 -5.26
N GLY A 49 1.78 13.43 -5.29
CA GLY A 49 2.86 13.19 -4.32
C GLY A 49 2.37 12.73 -2.95
N ARG A 50 1.09 12.37 -2.80
CA ARG A 50 0.57 11.82 -1.56
C ARG A 50 1.07 10.39 -1.40
N VAL A 51 1.55 10.10 -0.20
CA VAL A 51 2.13 8.80 0.13
C VAL A 51 1.17 8.04 1.02
N SER A 52 0.81 6.83 0.60
CA SER A 52 0.11 5.84 1.42
C SER A 52 1.04 4.69 1.74
N HIS A 53 1.03 4.23 2.99
CA HIS A 53 1.86 3.12 3.46
C HIS A 53 0.99 2.06 4.09
N CYS A 54 1.21 0.80 3.72
CA CYS A 54 0.51 -0.36 4.25
C CYS A 54 1.54 -1.39 4.69
N VAL A 55 1.44 -1.85 5.93
CA VAL A 55 2.24 -2.94 6.48
C VAL A 55 1.30 -4.11 6.70
N ALA A 56 1.75 -5.30 6.33
CA ALA A 56 0.97 -6.51 6.53
C ALA A 56 0.64 -6.78 8.01
N PRO A 57 -0.52 -7.38 8.30
CA PRO A 57 -1.63 -7.62 7.38
C PRO A 57 -2.42 -6.32 7.11
N GLY A 58 -2.80 -6.06 5.85
CA GLY A 58 -3.53 -4.83 5.51
C GLY A 58 -4.20 -4.84 4.14
N ILE A 59 -5.11 -3.89 3.92
CA ILE A 59 -5.79 -3.69 2.63
C ILE A 59 -5.44 -2.30 2.11
N MET A 60 -5.08 -2.23 0.84
CA MET A 60 -4.99 -0.98 0.07
C MET A 60 -6.06 -0.97 -1.00
N VAL A 61 -6.60 0.22 -1.25
CA VAL A 61 -7.61 0.46 -2.29
C VAL A 61 -7.03 1.44 -3.28
N PHE A 62 -7.10 1.10 -4.56
CA PHE A 62 -6.75 1.98 -5.65
C PHE A 62 -8.01 2.31 -6.45
N GLU A 63 -8.34 3.59 -6.50
CA GLU A 63 -9.35 4.14 -7.41
C GLU A 63 -8.91 3.97 -8.87
N ARG A 64 -9.87 3.90 -9.80
CA ARG A 64 -9.57 3.87 -11.24
C ARG A 64 -9.03 5.21 -11.73
N ASP A 65 -8.41 5.17 -12.91
CA ASP A 65 -7.99 6.32 -13.70
C ASP A 65 -6.98 7.22 -12.97
N GLN A 66 -6.10 6.59 -12.17
CA GLN A 66 -4.97 7.25 -11.53
C GLN A 66 -3.64 6.60 -11.95
N SER A 67 -2.58 7.40 -11.90
CA SER A 67 -1.20 6.90 -12.07
C SER A 67 -0.49 6.91 -10.72
N ILE A 68 0.15 5.79 -10.39
CA ILE A 68 0.83 5.59 -9.11
C ILE A 68 2.24 5.04 -9.28
N ASN A 69 3.08 5.28 -8.28
CA ASN A 69 4.35 4.61 -8.09
C ASN A 69 4.24 3.68 -6.89
N ILE A 70 4.72 2.46 -7.03
CA ILE A 70 4.60 1.41 -6.02
C ILE A 70 6.00 0.97 -5.60
N VAL A 71 6.27 1.03 -4.31
CA VAL A 71 7.45 0.45 -3.68
C VAL A 71 6.98 -0.68 -2.78
N MET A 72 7.45 -1.89 -3.06
CA MET A 72 7.15 -3.08 -2.27
C MET A 72 8.44 -3.57 -1.63
N GLN A 73 8.36 -3.92 -0.37
CA GLN A 73 9.51 -4.34 0.40
C GLN A 73 9.18 -5.60 1.19
N GLU A 74 10.05 -6.60 1.10
CA GLU A 74 9.92 -7.81 1.89
C GLU A 74 10.16 -7.52 3.38
N VAL A 75 9.48 -8.28 4.22
CA VAL A 75 9.72 -8.33 5.66
C VAL A 75 10.02 -9.79 6.00
N ASP A 76 11.09 -10.06 6.76
CA ASP A 76 11.50 -11.43 7.10
C ASP A 76 11.65 -12.38 5.90
N GLY A 77 12.14 -11.87 4.76
CA GLY A 77 12.38 -12.65 3.53
C GLY A 77 11.11 -13.02 2.76
N HIS A 78 9.97 -12.38 3.08
CA HIS A 78 8.69 -12.68 2.47
C HIS A 78 7.97 -11.40 2.01
N LEU A 79 7.27 -11.50 0.89
CA LEU A 79 6.31 -10.51 0.39
C LEU A 79 5.14 -11.31 -0.19
N SER A 80 3.93 -11.06 0.30
CA SER A 80 2.76 -11.83 -0.09
C SER A 80 1.53 -10.94 -0.16
N PHE A 81 0.88 -10.92 -1.31
CA PHE A 81 -0.33 -10.14 -1.52
C PHE A 81 -1.25 -10.79 -2.56
N ASP A 82 -2.53 -10.45 -2.48
CA ASP A 82 -3.54 -10.71 -3.50
C ASP A 82 -3.96 -9.39 -4.15
N VAL A 83 -4.32 -9.46 -5.42
CA VAL A 83 -4.89 -8.34 -6.16
C VAL A 83 -6.25 -8.76 -6.68
N VAL A 84 -7.26 -7.96 -6.38
CA VAL A 84 -8.63 -8.14 -6.85
C VAL A 84 -9.05 -6.89 -7.58
N GLU A 85 -9.26 -7.02 -8.89
CA GLU A 85 -9.92 -5.98 -9.67
C GLU A 85 -11.43 -6.12 -9.51
N VAL A 86 -12.10 -5.02 -9.18
CA VAL A 86 -13.55 -4.97 -9.02
C VAL A 86 -14.14 -4.26 -10.24
N PRO A 87 -14.89 -4.98 -11.09
CA PRO A 87 -15.61 -4.37 -12.19
C PRO A 87 -16.55 -3.25 -11.73
N HIS A 88 -16.61 -2.15 -12.48
CA HIS A 88 -17.39 -0.97 -12.09
C HIS A 88 -18.87 -1.29 -11.83
N HIS A 89 -19.47 -2.18 -12.63
CA HIS A 89 -20.88 -2.55 -12.46
C HIS A 89 -21.16 -3.20 -11.09
N LEU A 90 -20.20 -3.93 -10.50
CA LEU A 90 -20.36 -4.52 -9.16
C LEU A 90 -20.28 -3.45 -8.06
N LEU A 91 -19.48 -2.40 -8.25
CA LEU A 91 -19.43 -1.28 -7.32
C LEU A 91 -20.75 -0.50 -7.31
N THR A 92 -21.39 -0.32 -8.47
CA THR A 92 -22.70 0.32 -8.57
C THR A 92 -23.76 -0.48 -7.80
N VAL A 93 -23.82 -1.80 -8.01
CA VAL A 93 -24.74 -2.68 -7.27
C VAL A 93 -24.48 -2.61 -5.76
N ALA A 94 -23.22 -2.66 -5.34
CA ALA A 94 -22.87 -2.56 -3.92
C ALA A 94 -23.29 -1.20 -3.32
N HIS A 95 -23.11 -0.10 -4.06
CA HIS A 95 -23.53 1.23 -3.62
C HIS A 95 -25.04 1.32 -3.39
N GLU A 96 -25.86 0.78 -4.30
CA GLU A 96 -27.33 0.74 -4.16
C GLU A 96 -27.79 -0.04 -2.93
N VAL A 97 -27.08 -1.11 -2.57
CA VAL A 97 -27.40 -1.93 -1.38
C VAL A 97 -26.97 -1.26 -0.08
N ILE A 98 -25.79 -0.61 -0.06
CA ILE A 98 -25.22 -0.01 1.15
C ILE A 98 -25.85 1.35 1.46
N LEU A 99 -26.16 2.12 0.42
CA LEU A 99 -26.78 3.44 0.51
C LEU A 99 -28.12 3.40 -0.25
N PRO A 100 -29.15 2.73 0.31
CA PRO A 100 -30.46 2.69 -0.34
C PRO A 100 -31.03 4.10 -0.37
N THR A 101 -31.16 4.64 -1.58
CA THR A 101 -31.84 5.92 -1.87
C THR A 101 -33.33 5.77 -1.80
#